data_AF-A0A0F9BTE1-F1
#
_entry.id   AF-A0A0F9BTE1-F1
#
_cell.length_a   1.000
_cell.length_b   1.000
_cell.length_c   1.000
_cell.angle_alpha   90.00
_cell.angle_beta   90.00
_cell.angle_gamma   90.00
#
_symmetry.space_group_name_H-M   'P 1'
#
loop_
_entity.id
_entity.type
_entity.pdbx_description
1 polymer ?
#
loop_
_entity_poly.entity_id
_entity_poly.type
_entity_poly.pdbx_seq_one_letter_code
_entity_poly.pdbx_strand_id
1 'polypeptide(L)' 'MKRSKAFTLVELLVVVGIIALLVTILMPVLSRALALARKAVCATQLNSFGKGSMMYVRDYNSYPPMGDNR' A
#
# COMPACT_ATOMS: atom_id res chain seq x y z
N MET A 1 12.21 -17.17 -49.20
CA MET A 1 11.71 -17.76 -47.94
C MET A 1 12.40 -17.09 -46.76
N LYS A 2 11.70 -16.23 -46.01
CA LYS A 2 12.23 -15.63 -44.78
C LYS A 2 12.26 -16.74 -43.70
N ARG A 3 13.45 -17.20 -43.30
CA ARG A 3 13.56 -18.07 -42.12
C ARG A 3 13.22 -17.22 -40.89
N SER A 4 12.06 -17.48 -40.30
CA SER A 4 11.73 -16.96 -38.97
C SER A 4 12.72 -17.57 -37.96
N LYS A 5 13.46 -16.73 -37.24
CA LYS A 5 14.29 -17.20 -36.13
C LYS A 5 13.36 -17.66 -35.01
N ALA A 6 13.35 -18.96 -34.73
CA ALA A 6 12.71 -19.49 -33.54
C ALA A 6 13.62 -19.22 -32.33
N PHE A 7 13.03 -18.81 -31.20
CA PHE A 7 13.76 -18.69 -29.95
C PHE A 7 14.28 -20.06 -29.51
N THR A 8 15.51 -20.09 -29.02
CA THR A 8 16.05 -21.29 -28.39
C THR A 8 15.43 -21.45 -27.00
N LEU A 9 15.23 -22.71 -26.56
CA LEU A 9 14.74 -22.99 -25.19
C LEU A 9 15.61 -22.32 -24.11
N VAL A 10 16.91 -22.19 -24.38
CA VAL A 10 17.89 -21.56 -23.47
C VAL A 10 17.62 -20.06 -23.31
N GLU A 11 17.33 -19.33 -24.39
CA GLU A 11 16.99 -17.91 -24.31
C GLU A 11 15.74 -17.68 -23.46
N LEU A 12 14.71 -18.52 -23.60
CA LEU A 12 13.48 -18.39 -22.82
C LEU A 12 13.71 -18.75 -21.34
N LEU A 13 14.53 -19.76 -21.06
CA LEU A 13 14.89 -20.18 -19.71
C LEU A 13 15.61 -19.06 -18.93
N VAL A 14 16.61 -18.43 -19.54
CA VAL A 14 17.38 -17.35 -18.90
C VAL A 14 16.48 -16.17 -18.55
N VAL A 15 15.55 -15.81 -19.43
CA VAL A 15 14.62 -14.69 -19.21
C VAL A 15 13.71 -14.94 -18.01
N VAL A 16 13.09 -16.12 -17.93
CA VAL A 16 12.23 -16.44 -16.78
C VAL A 16 13.04 -16.51 -15.48
N GLY A 17 14.29 -16.98 -15.53
CA GLY A 17 15.20 -16.97 -14.38
C GLY A 17 15.50 -15.56 -13.86
N ILE A 18 15.78 -14.61 -14.76
CA ILE A 18 16.01 -13.21 -14.40
C ILE A 18 14.73 -12.58 -13.83
N ILE A 19 13.57 -12.83 -14.45
CA ILE A 19 12.28 -12.31 -13.97
C ILE A 19 11.97 -12.85 -12.57
N ALA A 20 12.17 -14.15 -12.32
CA ALA A 20 11.96 -14.76 -11.01
C ALA A 20 12.83 -14.10 -9.94
N LEU A 21 14.13 -13.89 -10.21
CA LEU A 21 15.04 -13.21 -9.30
C LEU A 21 14.54 -11.80 -8.95
N LEU A 22 14.13 -11.02 -9.95
CA LEU A 22 13.61 -9.65 -9.76
C LEU A 22 12.31 -9.64 -8.93
N VAL A 23 11.37 -10.53 -9.23
CA VAL A 23 10.09 -10.63 -8.51
C VAL A 23 10.31 -11.03 -7.04
N THR A 24 11.27 -11.91 -6.78
CA THR A 24 11.61 -12.36 -5.41
C THR A 24 12.07 -11.19 -4.54
N ILE A 25 12.81 -10.23 -5.12
CA ILE A 25 13.25 -9.01 -4.42
C ILE A 25 12.10 -7.99 -4.35
N LEU A 26 11.25 -7.92 -5.37
CA LEU A 26 10.16 -6.94 -5.45
C LEU A 26 8.99 -7.23 -4.48
N MET A 27 8.58 -8.50 -4.33
CA MET A 27 7.48 -8.89 -3.45
C MET A 27 7.62 -8.37 -2.00
N PRO A 28 8.74 -8.61 -1.28
CA PRO A 28 8.86 -8.15 0.10
C PRO A 28 8.87 -6.62 0.21
N VAL A 29 9.42 -5.92 -0.78
CA VAL A 29 9.42 -4.45 -0.83
C VAL A 29 7.98 -3.94 -1.00
N LEU A 30 7.20 -4.56 -1.87
CA LEU A 30 5.81 -4.19 -2.11
C LEU A 30 4.93 -4.38 -0.87
N SER A 31 5.11 -5.49 -0.13
CA SER A 31 4.37 -5.73 1.11
C SER A 31 4.65 -4.65 2.18
N ARG A 32 5.92 -4.23 2.31
CA ARG A 32 6.31 -3.16 3.23
C ARG A 32 5.72 -1.81 2.81
N ALA A 33 5.78 -1.49 1.52
CA ALA A 33 5.21 -0.26 0.98
C ALA A 33 3.69 -0.16 1.24
N LEU A 34 2.95 -1.26 1.05
CA LEU A 34 1.51 -1.29 1.32
C LEU A 34 1.20 -1.11 2.81
N ALA A 35 1.98 -1.73 3.70
CA ALA A 35 1.82 -1.54 5.14
C ALA A 35 2.06 -0.08 5.56
N LEU A 36 3.06 0.59 4.96
CA LEU A 36 3.31 2.01 5.19
C LEU A 36 2.17 2.88 4.64
N ALA A 37 1.66 2.59 3.45
CA ALA A 37 0.53 3.32 2.87
C ALA A 37 -0.72 3.23 3.77
N ARG A 38 -1.04 2.04 4.29
CA ARG A 38 -2.15 1.85 5.25
C ARG A 38 -1.95 2.65 6.53
N LYS A 39 -0.72 2.66 7.07
CA LYS A 39 -0.37 3.48 8.25
C LYS A 39 -0.54 4.97 7.97
N ALA A 40 -0.11 5.45 6.81
CA ALA A 40 -0.25 6.86 6.42
C ALA A 40 -1.74 7.26 6.32
N VAL A 41 -2.58 6.41 5.73
CA VAL A 41 -4.03 6.64 5.68
C VAL A 41 -4.64 6.69 7.08
N CYS A 42 -4.29 5.74 7.94
CA CYS A 42 -4.78 5.72 9.33
C CYS A 42 -4.35 6.97 10.11
N ALA A 43 -3.08 7.38 9.99
CA ALA A 43 -2.56 8.59 10.63
C ALA A 43 -3.33 9.85 10.18
N THR A 44 -3.63 9.96 8.88
CA THR A 44 -4.44 11.06 8.35
C THR A 44 -5.85 11.06 8.92
N GLN A 45 -6.51 9.90 8.99
CA GLN A 45 -7.86 9.79 9.56
C GLN A 45 -7.88 10.16 11.05
N LEU A 46 -6.92 9.67 11.84
CA LEU A 46 -6.79 10.03 13.25
C LEU A 46 -6.56 11.53 13.45
N ASN A 47 -5.73 12.15 12.61
CA ASN A 47 -5.52 13.58 12.64
C ASN A 47 -6.81 14.35 12.33
N SER A 48 -7.58 13.91 11.33
CA SER A 48 -8.90 14.48 11.02
C SER A 48 -9.88 14.36 12.17
N PHE A 49 -9.96 13.20 12.84
CA PHE A 49 -10.80 13.03 14.03
C PHE A 49 -10.34 13.91 15.20
N GLY A 50 -9.03 13.98 15.47
CA GLY A 50 -8.48 14.83 16.52
C GLY A 50 -8.73 16.32 16.26
N LYS A 51 -8.67 16.76 15.00
CA LYS A 51 -9.07 18.12 14.62
C LYS A 51 -10.57 18.35 14.86
N GLY A 52 -11.42 17.40 14.48
CA GLY A 52 -12.86 17.48 14.71
C GLY A 52 -13.21 17.57 16.19
N SER A 53 -12.57 16.76 17.04
CA SER A 53 -12.79 16.82 18.49
C SER A 53 -12.29 18.12 19.11
N MET A 54 -11.13 18.63 18.67
CA MET A 54 -10.65 19.95 19.09
C MET A 54 -11.59 21.08 18.67
N MET A 55 -12.13 21.03 17.44
CA MET A 55 -13.12 22.02 16.98
C MET A 55 -14.38 21.97 17.85
N TYR A 56 -14.90 20.78 18.16
CA TYR A 56 -16.06 20.63 19.03
C TYR A 56 -15.82 21.21 20.43
N VAL A 57 -14.68 20.90 21.06
CA VAL A 57 -14.33 21.43 22.38
C VAL A 57 -14.22 22.96 22.34
N ARG A 58 -13.68 23.53 21.25
CA ARG A 58 -13.60 24.98 21.11
C ARG A 58 -14.97 25.66 21.02
N ASP A 59 -15.94 25.01 20.38
CA ASP A 59 -17.26 25.60 20.15
C ASP A 59 -18.22 25.36 21.34
N TYR A 60 -18.13 24.20 22.00
CA TYR A 60 -19.07 23.77 23.05
C TYR A 60 -18.45 23.65 24.45
N ASN A 61 -17.16 23.98 24.61
CA ASN A 61 -16.39 23.92 25.85
C ASN A 61 -16.49 22.58 26.62
N SER A 62 -16.83 21.51 25.90
CA SER A 62 -17.05 20.15 26.40
C SER A 62 -16.63 19.14 25.35
N TYR A 63 -16.31 17.90 25.76
CA TYR A 63 -15.96 16.84 24.82
C TYR A 63 -17.21 16.34 24.07
N PRO A 64 -17.07 15.93 22.80
CA PRO A 64 -18.18 15.37 22.04
C PRO A 64 -18.76 14.17 22.79
N PRO A 65 -20.10 14.02 22.81
CA PRO A 65 -20.74 12.90 23.48
C PRO A 65 -20.21 11.60 22.87
N MET A 66 -19.67 10.71 23.70
CA MET A 66 -19.32 9.37 23.26
C MET A 66 -20.63 8.68 22.87
N GLY A 67 -20.74 8.23 21.62
CA GLY A 67 -21.93 7.54 21.14
C GLY A 67 -22.27 6.37 22.05
N ASP A 68 -23.38 6.48 22.78
CA ASP A 68 -24.00 5.38 23.51
C ASP A 68 -24.68 4.47 22.48
N ASN A 69 -24.12 3.29 22.24
CA ASN A 69 -24.67 2.29 21.32
C ASN A 69 -25.78 1.47 22.03
N ARG A 70 -26.85 2.13 22.48
CA ARG A 70 -28.11 1.48 22.88
C ARG A 70 -29.18 1.62 21.81
#